data_AF-A0ABD0QXZ3-F1
#
_entry.id   AF-A0ABD0QXZ3-F1
#
_cell.length_a   1.000
_cell.length_b   1.000
_cell.length_c   1.000
_cell.angle_alpha   90.00
_cell.angle_beta   90.00
_cell.angle_gamma   90.00
#
_symmetry.space_group_name_H-M   'P 1'
#
loop_
_entity.id
_entity.type
_entity.pdbx_description
1 polymer ?
#
loop_
_entity_poly.entity_id
_entity_poly.type
_entity_poly.pdbx_seq_one_letter_code
_entity_poly.pdbx_strand_id
1 'polypeptide(L)' 'MFAAATKNFVKQVGDTGRLVPVPSLSEADRYQPLSLVTRKRRRHFWKKTKYATTPFSLKDILVGEKEITA' A
#
# COMPACT_ATOMS: atom_id res chain seq x y z
N MET A 1 -6.43 -3.05 -17.40
CA MET A 1 -5.74 -1.84 -17.92
C MET A 1 -5.03 -1.07 -16.81
N PHE A 2 -5.74 -0.59 -15.78
CA PHE A 2 -5.15 0.19 -14.66
C PHE A 2 -3.92 -0.46 -13.99
N ALA A 3 -4.02 -1.74 -13.60
CA ALA A 3 -2.91 -2.47 -12.96
C ALA A 3 -1.62 -2.53 -13.80
N ALA A 4 -1.76 -2.56 -15.13
CA ALA A 4 -0.62 -2.55 -16.03
C ALA A 4 0.01 -1.15 -16.11
N ALA A 5 -0.83 -0.10 -16.14
CA ALA A 5 -0.39 1.29 -16.15
C ALA A 5 0.39 1.63 -14.86
N THR A 6 -0.16 1.29 -13.68
CA THR A 6 0.53 1.54 -12.39
C THR A 6 1.84 0.77 -12.28
N LYS A 7 1.88 -0.48 -12.76
CA LYS A 7 3.11 -1.28 -12.81
C LYS A 7 4.17 -0.66 -13.73
N ASN A 8 3.77 -0.20 -14.92
CA ASN A 8 4.69 0.42 -15.87
C ASN A 8 5.20 1.76 -15.33
N PHE A 9 4.33 2.57 -14.73
CA PHE A 9 4.71 3.82 -14.08
C PHE A 9 5.76 3.58 -13.00
N VAL A 10 5.51 2.67 -12.05
CA VAL A 10 6.48 2.33 -10.99
C VAL A 10 7.81 1.86 -11.57
N LYS A 11 7.80 1.05 -12.63
CA LYS A 11 9.02 0.61 -13.32
C LYS A 11 9.82 1.78 -13.90
N GLN A 12 9.15 2.81 -14.41
CA GLN A 12 9.81 3.99 -14.99
C GLN A 12 10.36 4.95 -13.94
N VAL A 13 9.65 5.13 -12.82
CA VAL A 13 9.99 6.17 -11.82
C VAL A 13 10.75 5.66 -10.60
N GLY A 14 10.79 4.34 -10.35
CA GLY A 14 11.42 3.82 -9.14
C GLY A 14 11.68 2.32 -9.15
N ASP A 15 12.87 1.94 -9.59
CA ASP A 15 13.36 0.56 -9.58
C ASP A 15 14.05 0.16 -8.26
N THR A 16 13.88 0.94 -7.19
CA THR A 16 14.51 0.69 -5.87
C THR A 16 13.76 -0.32 -5.00
N GLY A 17 12.68 -0.92 -5.52
CA GLY A 17 11.86 -1.91 -4.80
C GLY A 17 10.99 -1.34 -3.67
N ARG A 18 11.00 -0.03 -3.45
CA ARG A 18 10.21 0.66 -2.41
C ARG A 18 8.80 1.02 -2.86
N LEU A 19 8.60 1.25 -4.16
CA LEU A 19 7.30 1.55 -4.74
C LEU A 19 6.53 0.27 -5.06
N VAL A 20 5.27 0.21 -4.62
CA VAL A 20 4.37 -0.92 -4.88
C VAL A 20 3.22 -0.41 -5.74
N PRO A 21 3.00 -0.98 -6.94
CA PRO A 21 1.92 -0.53 -7.81
C PRO A 21 0.55 -0.93 -7.24
N VAL A 22 -0.38 0.01 -7.25
CA VAL A 22 -1.78 -0.23 -6.84
C VAL A 22 -2.44 -1.21 -7.82
N PRO A 23 -3.13 -2.26 -7.32
CA PRO A 23 -3.66 -3.33 -8.16
C PRO A 23 -4.95 -2.95 -8.91
N SER A 24 -5.76 -2.04 -8.38
CA SER A 24 -7.04 -1.64 -8.98
C SER A 24 -7.39 -0.20 -8.65
N LEU A 25 -8.21 0.44 -9.49
CA LEU A 25 -8.66 1.81 -9.26
C LEU A 25 -9.57 1.89 -8.04
N SER A 26 -10.47 0.91 -7.85
CA SER A 26 -11.40 0.84 -6.71
C SER A 26 -10.72 0.72 -5.34
N GLU A 27 -9.49 0.22 -5.29
CA GLU A 27 -8.73 0.11 -4.04
C GLU A 27 -7.78 1.29 -3.84
N ALA A 28 -7.58 2.16 -4.83
CA ALA A 28 -6.61 3.25 -4.78
C ALA A 28 -6.87 4.19 -3.60
N ASP A 29 -8.14 4.53 -3.36
CA ASP A 29 -8.55 5.43 -2.27
C ASP A 29 -8.26 4.88 -0.87
N ARG A 30 -7.97 3.58 -0.76
CA ARG A 30 -7.64 2.92 0.52
C ARG A 30 -6.14 2.91 0.82
N TYR A 31 -5.30 3.38 -0.11
CA TYR A 31 -3.84 3.47 0.04
C TYR A 31 -3.39 4.92 0.23
N GLN A 32 -4.09 5.67 1.09
CA GLN A 32 -3.71 7.04 1.45
C GLN A 32 -2.58 7.06 2.48
N PRO A 33 -1.81 8.15 2.59
CA PRO A 33 -0.89 8.32 3.71
C PRO A 33 -1.55 8.02 5.06
N LEU A 34 -0.80 7.39 5.95
CA LEU A 34 -1.27 6.92 7.27
C LEU A 34 -2.32 5.80 7.24
N SER A 35 -2.78 5.35 6.07
CA SER A 35 -3.64 4.16 5.97
C SER A 35 -2.84 2.91 6.31
N LEU A 36 -3.45 1.99 7.04
CA LEU A 36 -2.79 0.75 7.42
C LEU A 36 -3.08 -0.36 6.40
N VAL A 37 -2.11 -1.26 6.28
CA VAL A 37 -2.17 -2.42 5.38
C VAL A 37 -1.65 -3.64 6.10
N THR A 38 -2.24 -4.78 5.81
CA THR A 38 -1.77 -6.07 6.32
C THR A 38 -0.98 -6.81 5.26
N ARG A 39 0.05 -7.52 5.71
CA ARG A 39 0.86 -8.40 4.85
C ARG A 39 0.96 -9.77 5.50
N LYS A 40 0.51 -10.80 4.80
CA LYS A 40 0.74 -12.18 5.22
C LYS A 40 2.23 -12.52 5.05
N ARG A 41 2.84 -13.17 6.06
CA ARG A 41 4.20 -13.71 5.92
C ARG A 41 4.24 -14.67 4.74
N ARG A 42 5.20 -14.48 3.84
CA ARG A 42 5.40 -15.37 2.71
C ARG A 42 5.92 -16.71 3.25
N ARG A 43 5.20 -17.80 2.96
CA ARG A 43 5.73 -19.16 3.17
C ARG A 43 6.69 -19.59 2.05
N HIS A 44 6.64 -18.91 0.89
CA HIS A 44 7.42 -19.24 -0.30
C HIS A 44 7.99 -17.96 -0.91
N PHE A 45 9.29 -17.93 -1.22
CA PHE A 45 9.98 -16.76 -1.78
C PHE A 45 9.39 -16.28 -3.11
N TRP A 46 8.89 -17.21 -3.93
CA TRP A 46 8.31 -16.97 -5.25
C TRP A 46 6.95 -16.27 -5.25
N LYS A 47 6.20 -16.32 -4.13
CA LYS A 47 4.88 -15.67 -4.06
C LYS A 47 5.06 -14.16 -3.96
N LYS A 48 4.52 -13.40 -4.90
CA LYS A 48 4.50 -11.93 -4.85
C LYS A 48 3.83 -11.45 -3.55
N THR A 49 4.46 -10.50 -2.86
CA THR A 49 3.85 -9.84 -1.69
C THR A 49 2.58 -9.15 -2.15
N LYS A 50 1.48 -9.43 -1.45
CA LYS A 50 0.23 -8.68 -1.58
C LYS A 50 -0.06 -8.01 -0.25
N TYR A 51 -0.43 -6.74 -0.32
CA TYR A 51 -0.90 -5.95 0.81
C TYR A 51 -2.42 -5.86 0.73
N ALA A 52 -3.11 -6.20 1.81
CA ALA A 52 -4.54 -6.02 1.92
C ALA A 52 -4.82 -4.76 2.75
N THR A 53 -5.80 -3.97 2.33
CA THR A 53 -6.18 -2.72 3.00
C THR A 53 -6.95 -3.00 4.29
N THR A 54 -6.85 -2.09 5.25
CA THR A 54 -7.68 -2.08 6.47
C THR A 54 -8.68 -0.94 6.42
N PRO A 55 -9.81 -1.03 7.14
CA PRO A 55 -10.80 0.06 7.19
C PRO A 55 -10.38 1.22 8.11
N PHE A 56 -9.27 1.08 8.84
CA PHE A 56 -8.75 2.06 9.78
C PHE A 56 -7.36 2.57 9.35
N SER A 57 -7.03 3.76 9.83
CA SER A 57 -5.76 4.46 9.68
C SER A 57 -4.96 4.45 10.98
N LEU A 58 -3.74 4.96 10.94
CA LEU A 58 -2.89 5.11 12.13
C LEU A 58 -3.52 6.02 13.19
N LYS A 59 -4.31 7.02 12.78
CA LYS A 59 -4.99 7.97 13.68
C LYS A 59 -6.01 7.29 14.57
N ASP A 60 -6.64 6.22 14.08
CA ASP A 60 -7.70 5.51 14.80
C ASP A 60 -7.15 4.58 15.89
N ILE A 61 -5.84 4.30 15.89
CA ILE A 61 -5.20 3.35 16.82
C ILE A 61 -4.41 4.08 17.91
N LEU A 62 -3.82 5.23 17.58
CA LEU A 62 -2.95 5.92 18.52
C LEU A 62 -3.76 6.59 19.63
N VAL A 63 -3.36 6.33 20.86
CA VAL A 63 -3.97 6.91 22.06
C VAL A 63 -3.14 8.14 22.47
N GLY A 64 -3.80 9.31 22.57
CA GLY A 64 -3.20 10.58 22.99
C GLY A 64 -3.23 11.68 21.92
N GLU A 65 -3.13 12.92 22.36
CA GLU A 65 -3.14 14.10 21.47
C GLU A 65 -1.79 14.28 20.78
N LYS A 66 -1.64 13.64 19.63
CA LYS A 66 -0.65 14.04 18.64
C LYS A 66 -1.37 14.23 17.31
N GLU A 67 -1.42 15.46 16.83
CA GLU A 67 -1.83 15.71 15.45
C GLU A 67 -0.82 15.03 14.53
N ILE A 68 -1.29 14.07 13.73
CA ILE A 68 -0.45 13.35 12.77
C ILE A 68 -0.84 13.82 11.38
N THR A 69 0.05 14.59 10.78
CA THR A 69 0.00 15.00 9.39
C THR A 69 0.86 14.07 8.54
N ALA A 70 0.47 13.93 7.26
CA ALA A 70 1.15 13.11 6.28
C ALA A 70 2.30 13.85 5.59
#